data_AF-A0A964FLA7-F1
#
_entry.id   AF-A0A964FLA7-F1
#
_cell.length_a   1.000
_cell.length_b   1.000
_cell.length_c   1.000
_cell.angle_alpha   90.00
_cell.angle_beta   90.00
_cell.angle_gamma   90.00
#
_symmetry.space_group_name_H-M   'P 1'
#
loop_
_entity.id
_entity.type
_entity.pdbx_description
1 polymer ?
#
loop_
_entity_poly.entity_id
_entity_poly.type
_entity_poly.pdbx_seq_one_letter_code
_entity_poly.pdbx_strand_id
1 'polypeptide(L)'
;MASLQSVEQAIQRINPTIFQELCDSFLALRNENYRAFSRIGSQTGKQKTTRGTPDSCFLLPNGNYIFVEVTTDTSTRNKLANDIRACFNSEKSKIPIDRVEEIVLCFNWNIDQSEIEKLNELANSFKYGISVSYWSLDYLSIELHRNHRDLVKEYLGLPFDTGQVVSLKRFVDEYNNAAQGIATKIDNKFLHREEEKEKLRNIINNNSFIILTGSPGVGKTKLALEVIKGFIEEKNDFDAYCISYKSSPLLEDLYQYLDQNKNYLLFIDDANRIDAFEQISGFCKASREGQLKVIVTVRDYAYSEIELRCLEFNPQTVVLNKFNDEEIVGIIKSEDFGIINSRYQKEIVRIADGNPRIAIMASLLALEQQNIDSLSDVSLDAPSLGYNQGKKRAI
;
A
#
# COMPACT_ATOMS: atom_id res chain seq x y z
N MET A 1 2.04 -10.15 -6.00
CA MET A 1 3.04 -9.45 -5.16
C MET A 1 3.74 -10.40 -4.22
N ALA A 2 4.80 -9.92 -3.58
CA ALA A 2 5.51 -10.58 -2.50
C ALA A 2 4.55 -10.90 -1.33
N SER A 3 4.12 -12.15 -1.27
CA SER A 3 3.68 -12.82 -0.04
C SER A 3 4.86 -13.57 0.57
N LEU A 4 4.80 -13.89 1.87
CA LEU A 4 5.84 -14.68 2.53
C LEU A 4 6.14 -15.99 1.78
N GLN A 5 5.09 -16.70 1.34
CA GLN A 5 5.21 -17.94 0.56
C GLN A 5 5.87 -17.72 -0.80
N SER A 6 5.56 -16.62 -1.49
CA SER A 6 6.21 -16.31 -2.78
C SER A 6 7.69 -15.93 -2.59
N VAL A 7 8.04 -15.25 -1.51
CA VAL A 7 9.43 -14.93 -1.15
C VAL A 7 10.20 -16.22 -0.88
N GLU A 8 9.64 -17.11 -0.07
CA GLU A 8 10.23 -18.42 0.23
C GLU A 8 10.48 -19.25 -1.05
N GLN A 9 9.46 -19.38 -1.90
CA GLN A 9 9.59 -20.10 -3.17
C GLN A 9 10.61 -19.46 -4.11
N ALA A 10 10.71 -18.13 -4.13
CA ALA A 10 11.69 -17.44 -4.94
C ALA A 10 13.12 -17.71 -4.43
N ILE A 11 13.36 -17.61 -3.11
CA ILE A 11 14.66 -17.91 -2.49
C ILE A 11 15.11 -19.35 -2.78
N GLN A 12 14.19 -20.31 -2.82
CA GLN A 12 14.50 -21.70 -3.20
C GLN A 12 14.92 -21.85 -4.67
N ARG A 13 14.38 -21.01 -5.57
CA ARG A 13 14.56 -21.13 -7.03
C ARG A 13 15.69 -20.28 -7.59
N ILE A 14 16.08 -19.20 -6.91
CA ILE A 14 17.15 -18.34 -7.41
C ILE A 14 18.46 -19.11 -7.52
N ASN A 15 19.26 -18.74 -8.51
CA ASN A 15 20.52 -19.43 -8.73
C ASN A 15 21.54 -19.10 -7.60
N PRO A 16 22.56 -19.95 -7.41
CA PRO A 16 23.50 -19.79 -6.29
C PRO A 16 24.22 -18.43 -6.27
N THR A 17 24.51 -17.85 -7.43
CA THR A 17 25.17 -16.54 -7.53
C THR A 17 24.26 -15.42 -7.04
N ILE A 18 23.00 -15.40 -7.47
CA ILE A 18 22.01 -14.41 -7.01
C ILE A 18 21.74 -14.60 -5.51
N PHE A 19 21.67 -15.84 -5.02
CA PHE A 19 21.50 -16.08 -3.58
C PHE A 19 22.67 -15.54 -2.75
N GLN A 20 23.91 -15.71 -3.21
CA GLN A 20 25.08 -15.12 -2.57
C GLN A 20 25.02 -13.59 -2.56
N GLU A 21 24.66 -12.95 -3.68
CA GLU A 21 24.54 -11.49 -3.77
C GLU A 21 23.43 -10.94 -2.86
N LEU A 22 22.30 -11.64 -2.77
CA LEU A 22 21.20 -11.34 -1.85
C LEU A 22 21.68 -11.41 -0.39
N CYS A 23 22.34 -12.51 0.01
CA CYS A 23 22.83 -12.70 1.37
C CYS A 23 23.90 -11.67 1.75
N ASP A 24 24.85 -11.38 0.86
CA ASP A 24 25.86 -10.35 1.09
C ASP A 24 25.22 -8.97 1.32
N SER A 25 24.27 -8.59 0.47
CA SER A 25 23.58 -7.30 0.56
C SER A 25 22.73 -7.20 1.83
N PHE A 26 22.01 -8.27 2.14
CA PHE A 26 21.25 -8.40 3.38
C PHE A 26 22.15 -8.24 4.62
N LEU A 27 23.26 -8.97 4.68
CA LEU A 27 24.19 -8.90 5.81
C LEU A 27 24.84 -7.52 5.92
N ALA A 28 25.23 -6.90 4.81
CA ALA A 28 25.78 -5.55 4.80
C ALA A 28 24.81 -4.51 5.39
N LEU A 29 23.51 -4.66 5.15
CA LEU A 29 22.47 -3.80 5.73
C LEU A 29 22.19 -4.07 7.22
N ARG A 30 22.58 -5.22 7.77
CA ARG A 30 22.34 -5.53 9.20
C ARG A 30 23.23 -4.74 10.16
N ASN A 31 24.39 -4.26 9.71
CA ASN A 31 25.31 -3.53 10.58
C ASN A 31 26.09 -2.46 9.81
N GLU A 32 25.67 -1.21 10.00
CA GLU A 32 26.33 -0.04 9.40
C GLU A 32 27.77 0.18 9.90
N ASN A 33 28.19 -0.49 10.99
CA ASN A 33 29.52 -0.32 11.56
C ASN A 33 30.59 -1.24 10.94
N TYR A 34 30.26 -2.07 9.95
CA TYR A 34 31.27 -2.84 9.24
C TYR A 34 32.29 -1.90 8.58
N ARG A 35 33.58 -2.11 8.86
CA ARG A 35 34.68 -1.30 8.32
C ARG A 35 35.08 -1.70 6.91
N ALA A 36 34.86 -2.97 6.55
CA ALA A 36 35.16 -3.49 5.23
C ALA A 36 34.31 -4.74 4.95
N PHE A 37 34.08 -4.98 3.67
CA PHE A 37 33.46 -6.18 3.13
C PHE A 37 34.32 -6.72 1.99
N SER A 38 34.53 -8.03 1.93
CA SER A 38 35.31 -8.68 0.87
C SER A 38 34.71 -10.02 0.48
N ARG A 39 34.52 -10.22 -0.83
CA ARG A 39 34.25 -11.54 -1.43
C ARG A 39 35.59 -12.19 -1.76
N ILE A 40 35.88 -13.35 -1.18
CA ILE A 40 37.19 -13.99 -1.36
C ILE A 40 37.26 -14.75 -2.70
N GLY A 41 36.10 -14.98 -3.33
CA GLY A 41 35.94 -15.75 -4.57
C GLY A 41 35.38 -15.02 -5.79
N SER A 42 35.10 -13.72 -5.81
CA SER A 42 34.48 -13.08 -6.98
C SER A 42 35.51 -12.48 -7.96
N GLN A 43 35.30 -12.65 -9.28
CA GLN A 43 35.96 -11.81 -10.27
C GLN A 43 35.18 -10.51 -10.43
N THR A 44 35.86 -9.37 -10.29
CA THR A 44 35.25 -8.04 -10.47
C THR A 44 34.58 -7.94 -11.84
N GLY A 45 33.27 -7.65 -11.86
CA GLY A 45 32.53 -7.31 -13.09
C GLY A 45 32.02 -8.49 -13.94
N LYS A 46 31.99 -9.74 -13.44
CA LYS A 46 31.33 -10.87 -14.14
C LYS A 46 30.48 -11.69 -13.17
N GLN A 47 29.27 -12.09 -13.58
CA GLN A 47 28.43 -13.09 -12.89
C GLN A 47 29.02 -14.51 -13.01
N LYS A 48 30.24 -14.71 -12.51
CA LYS A 48 30.84 -16.02 -12.29
C LYS A 48 31.58 -16.00 -10.96
N THR A 49 31.08 -16.77 -10.00
CA THR A 49 31.75 -16.99 -8.72
C THR A 49 32.89 -17.98 -8.91
N THR A 50 34.10 -17.62 -8.48
CA THR A 50 35.21 -18.55 -8.25
C THR A 50 35.10 -19.06 -6.81
N ARG A 51 35.48 -20.31 -6.53
CA ARG A 51 35.36 -20.89 -5.17
C ARG A 51 36.37 -20.23 -4.21
N GLY A 52 35.89 -19.42 -3.28
CA GLY A 52 36.64 -18.89 -2.12
C GLY A 52 36.12 -19.53 -0.83
N THR A 53 36.91 -19.51 0.24
CA THR A 53 36.47 -19.93 1.59
C THR A 53 37.16 -19.05 2.64
N PRO A 54 36.42 -18.28 3.46
CA PRO A 54 34.96 -18.09 3.39
C PRO A 54 34.50 -17.47 2.07
N ASP A 55 33.21 -17.60 1.73
CA ASP A 55 32.65 -16.98 0.53
C ASP A 55 32.80 -15.44 0.59
N SER A 56 32.49 -14.89 1.76
CA SER A 56 32.61 -13.46 2.09
C SER A 56 33.10 -13.24 3.52
N CYS A 57 33.68 -12.07 3.81
CA CYS A 57 34.02 -11.66 5.18
C CYS A 57 33.72 -10.18 5.43
N PHE A 58 33.33 -9.87 6.66
CA PHE A 58 33.09 -8.51 7.16
C PHE A 58 34.08 -8.17 8.28
N LEU A 59 34.69 -6.99 8.22
CA LEU A 59 35.58 -6.47 9.26
C LEU A 59 34.80 -5.64 10.27
N LEU A 60 34.87 -6.01 11.55
CA LEU A 60 34.25 -5.31 12.66
C LEU A 60 35.09 -4.12 13.16
N PRO A 61 34.49 -3.16 13.89
CA PRO A 61 35.21 -2.03 14.48
C PRO A 61 36.35 -2.40 15.43
N ASN A 62 36.22 -3.54 16.11
CA ASN A 62 37.23 -4.08 17.02
C ASN A 62 38.41 -4.76 16.28
N GLY A 63 38.35 -4.86 14.95
CA GLY A 63 39.39 -5.48 14.13
C GLY A 63 39.23 -6.99 13.92
N ASN A 64 38.17 -7.61 14.45
CA ASN A 64 37.84 -9.01 14.19
C ASN A 64 36.96 -9.17 12.94
N TYR A 65 36.77 -10.40 12.51
CA TYR A 65 36.06 -10.75 11.29
C TYR A 65 34.83 -11.60 11.58
N ILE A 66 33.79 -11.36 10.79
CA ILE A 66 32.68 -12.29 10.57
C ILE A 66 32.95 -13.03 9.27
N PHE A 67 32.91 -14.36 9.32
CA PHE A 67 33.00 -15.20 8.13
C PHE A 67 31.62 -15.60 7.67
N VAL A 68 31.40 -15.59 6.36
CA VAL A 68 30.12 -15.93 5.75
C VAL A 68 30.32 -17.06 4.76
N GLU A 69 29.50 -18.09 4.89
CA GLU A 69 29.38 -19.19 3.93
C GLU A 69 27.94 -19.21 3.41
N VAL A 70 27.79 -19.25 2.09
CA VAL A 70 26.50 -19.23 1.42
C VAL A 70 26.36 -20.46 0.54
N THR A 71 25.31 -21.24 0.74
CA THR A 71 25.11 -22.46 -0.04
C THR A 71 23.66 -22.71 -0.41
N THR A 72 23.45 -23.16 -1.64
CA THR A 72 22.18 -23.75 -2.11
C THR A 72 22.36 -25.26 -2.40
N ASP A 73 23.51 -25.84 -2.04
CA ASP A 73 23.84 -27.23 -2.32
C ASP A 73 23.32 -28.16 -1.21
N THR A 74 22.23 -28.84 -1.52
CA THR A 74 21.63 -29.90 -0.69
C THR A 74 22.10 -31.31 -1.05
N SER A 75 22.91 -31.45 -2.10
CA SER A 75 23.39 -32.74 -2.60
C SER A 75 24.64 -33.21 -1.87
N THR A 76 25.49 -32.28 -1.42
CA THR A 76 26.70 -32.61 -0.67
C THR A 76 26.37 -32.99 0.77
N ARG A 77 26.76 -34.21 1.16
CA ARG A 77 26.59 -34.69 2.54
C ARG A 77 27.36 -33.81 3.53
N ASN A 78 26.67 -33.42 4.62
CA ASN A 78 27.23 -32.59 5.70
C ASN A 78 27.81 -31.25 5.18
N LYS A 79 27.22 -30.66 4.14
CA LYS A 79 27.69 -29.43 3.49
C LYS A 79 27.99 -28.31 4.49
N LEU A 80 27.03 -27.95 5.35
CA LEU A 80 27.19 -26.89 6.36
C LEU A 80 28.36 -27.17 7.31
N ALA A 81 28.51 -28.42 7.77
CA ALA A 81 29.63 -28.81 8.61
C ALA A 81 30.98 -28.72 7.86
N ASN A 82 31.02 -29.03 6.57
CA ASN A 82 32.22 -28.89 5.76
C ASN A 82 32.60 -27.42 5.56
N ASP A 83 31.61 -26.54 5.42
CA ASP A 83 31.81 -25.10 5.28
C ASP A 83 32.36 -24.50 6.59
N ILE A 84 31.80 -24.88 7.75
CA ILE A 84 32.37 -24.54 9.07
C ILE A 84 33.84 -24.98 9.18
N ARG A 85 34.16 -26.24 8.83
CA ARG A 85 35.56 -26.73 8.88
C ARG A 85 36.48 -25.91 7.97
N ALA A 86 35.97 -25.49 6.82
CA ALA A 86 36.74 -24.74 5.86
C ALA A 86 37.04 -23.31 6.34
N CYS A 87 36.14 -22.68 7.09
CA CYS A 87 36.37 -21.41 7.80
C CYS A 87 37.58 -21.46 8.75
N PHE A 88 37.85 -22.61 9.37
CA PHE A 88 39.00 -22.79 10.27
C PHE A 88 40.29 -23.23 9.57
N ASN A 89 40.31 -23.28 8.23
CA ASN A 89 41.53 -23.53 7.47
C ASN A 89 42.24 -22.21 7.14
N SER A 90 43.27 -21.88 7.92
CA SER A 90 44.04 -20.62 7.78
C SER A 90 44.76 -20.47 6.44
N GLU A 91 45.09 -21.57 5.75
CA GLU A 91 45.67 -21.51 4.40
C GLU A 91 44.66 -21.01 3.36
N LYS A 92 43.36 -21.27 3.59
CA LYS A 92 42.27 -20.81 2.71
C LYS A 92 41.80 -19.41 3.07
N SER A 93 41.54 -19.16 4.36
CA SER A 93 40.95 -17.90 4.82
C SER A 93 41.94 -16.74 4.81
N LYS A 94 43.25 -17.02 4.90
CA LYS A 94 44.34 -16.03 5.08
C LYS A 94 44.16 -15.11 6.29
N ILE A 95 43.23 -15.43 7.18
CA ILE A 95 42.90 -14.67 8.38
C ILE A 95 43.11 -15.60 9.59
N PRO A 96 43.86 -15.15 10.62
CA PRO A 96 44.04 -15.92 11.85
C PRO A 96 42.71 -16.25 12.55
N ILE A 97 42.55 -17.49 13.01
CA ILE A 97 41.32 -18.01 13.63
C ILE A 97 40.94 -17.25 14.91
N ASP A 98 41.93 -16.80 15.67
CA ASP A 98 41.75 -15.97 16.87
C ASP A 98 41.03 -14.65 16.56
N ARG A 99 41.14 -14.14 15.32
CA ARG A 99 40.45 -12.93 14.85
C ARG A 99 39.04 -13.18 14.29
N VAL A 100 38.56 -14.42 14.23
CA VAL A 100 37.20 -14.73 13.76
C VAL A 100 36.22 -14.69 14.92
N GLU A 101 35.28 -13.75 14.92
CA GLU A 101 34.32 -13.56 16.02
C GLU A 101 33.05 -14.39 15.83
N GLU A 102 32.63 -14.56 14.58
CA GLU A 102 31.38 -15.22 14.23
C GLU A 102 31.50 -15.92 12.87
N ILE A 103 30.80 -17.04 12.73
CA ILE A 103 30.52 -17.69 11.44
C ILE A 103 29.03 -17.52 11.13
N VAL A 104 28.71 -17.01 9.96
CA VAL A 104 27.35 -16.86 9.46
C VAL A 104 27.14 -17.86 8.33
N LEU A 105 26.11 -18.69 8.46
CA LEU A 105 25.71 -19.65 7.43
C LEU A 105 24.40 -19.20 6.81
N CYS A 106 24.41 -18.93 5.50
CA CYS A 106 23.21 -18.63 4.72
C CYS A 106 22.89 -19.82 3.80
N PHE A 107 21.68 -20.36 3.91
CA PHE A 107 21.26 -21.50 3.12
C PHE A 107 19.76 -21.49 2.82
N ASN A 108 19.37 -21.96 1.63
CA ASN A 108 18.00 -21.84 1.12
C ASN A 108 17.11 -23.06 1.44
N TRP A 109 17.40 -23.76 2.54
CA TRP A 109 16.55 -24.81 3.12
C TRP A 109 16.47 -24.64 4.64
N ASN A 110 15.70 -25.51 5.33
CA ASN A 110 15.61 -25.51 6.78
C ASN A 110 16.29 -26.74 7.38
N ILE A 111 16.86 -26.58 8.57
CA ILE A 111 17.46 -27.65 9.37
C ILE A 111 16.76 -27.71 10.73
N ASP A 112 16.80 -28.87 11.38
CA ASP A 112 16.22 -29.04 12.71
C ASP A 112 17.17 -28.56 13.83
N GLN A 113 16.62 -28.47 15.04
CA GLN A 113 17.36 -28.05 16.23
C GLN A 113 18.55 -28.96 16.55
N SER A 114 18.44 -30.27 16.27
CA SER A 114 19.51 -31.22 16.55
C SER A 114 20.72 -31.02 15.63
N GLU A 115 20.50 -30.60 14.39
CA GLU A 115 21.57 -30.27 13.46
C GLU A 115 22.24 -28.94 13.85
N ILE A 116 21.47 -27.93 14.28
CA ILE A 116 22.00 -26.67 14.82
C ILE A 116 22.93 -26.93 16.01
N GLU A 117 22.51 -27.78 16.95
CA GLU A 117 23.32 -28.16 18.11
C GLU A 117 24.65 -28.82 17.70
N LYS A 118 24.61 -29.78 16.76
CA LYS A 118 25.82 -30.42 16.23
C LYS A 118 26.78 -29.44 15.54
N LEU A 119 26.25 -28.50 14.77
CA LEU A 119 27.05 -27.50 14.06
C LEU A 119 27.69 -26.50 15.05
N ASN A 120 26.98 -26.13 16.11
CA ASN A 120 27.51 -25.31 17.20
C ASN A 120 28.61 -26.02 17.97
N GLU A 121 28.43 -27.30 18.32
CA GLU A 121 29.45 -28.13 18.96
C GLU A 121 30.70 -28.27 18.08
N LEU A 122 30.51 -28.51 16.77
CA LEU A 122 31.59 -28.57 15.80
C LEU A 122 32.39 -27.27 15.78
N ALA A 123 31.74 -26.10 15.66
CA ALA A 123 32.43 -24.82 15.64
C ALA A 123 33.19 -24.55 16.95
N ASN A 124 32.58 -24.86 18.10
CA ASN A 124 33.21 -24.73 19.42
C ASN A 124 34.40 -25.66 19.62
N SER A 125 34.44 -26.81 18.94
CA SER A 125 35.61 -27.71 18.96
C SER A 125 36.85 -27.10 18.29
N PHE A 126 36.68 -26.14 17.37
CA PHE A 126 37.78 -25.40 16.75
C PHE A 126 38.14 -24.12 17.50
N LYS A 127 37.14 -23.39 18.00
CA LYS A 127 37.35 -22.18 18.80
C LYS A 127 36.28 -22.08 19.88
N TYR A 128 36.68 -22.24 21.13
CA TYR A 128 35.77 -22.13 22.27
C TYR A 128 35.12 -20.75 22.32
N GLY A 129 33.79 -20.72 22.40
CA GLY A 129 32.99 -19.49 22.50
C GLY A 129 32.74 -18.77 21.17
N ILE A 130 33.05 -19.39 20.02
CA ILE A 130 32.67 -18.81 18.72
C ILE A 130 31.14 -18.86 18.52
N SER A 131 30.58 -17.77 18.01
CA SER A 131 29.17 -17.70 17.64
C SER A 131 28.94 -18.24 16.22
N VAL A 132 27.81 -18.94 16.02
CA VAL A 132 27.34 -19.33 14.69
C VAL A 132 25.90 -18.83 14.49
N SER A 133 25.68 -18.04 13.44
CA SER A 133 24.36 -17.55 13.03
C SER A 133 23.85 -18.32 11.83
N TYR A 134 22.57 -18.71 11.86
CA TYR A 134 21.93 -19.51 10.83
C TYR A 134 20.83 -18.70 10.14
N TRP A 135 21.04 -18.39 8.86
CA TRP A 135 20.06 -17.78 7.98
C TRP A 135 19.49 -18.85 7.06
N SER A 136 18.59 -19.65 7.64
CA SER A 136 17.83 -20.66 6.90
C SER A 136 16.77 -20.02 6.01
N LEU A 137 16.13 -20.84 5.18
CA LEU A 137 15.05 -20.41 4.30
C LEU A 137 13.95 -19.64 5.04
N ASP A 138 13.43 -20.19 6.14
CA ASP A 138 12.32 -19.55 6.87
C ASP A 138 12.75 -18.21 7.46
N TYR A 139 13.95 -18.17 8.05
CA TYR A 139 14.42 -16.97 8.72
C TYR A 139 14.72 -15.86 7.72
N LEU A 140 15.40 -16.18 6.61
CA LEU A 140 15.60 -15.25 5.50
C LEU A 140 14.27 -14.77 4.91
N SER A 141 13.31 -15.67 4.68
CA SER A 141 12.03 -15.31 4.08
C SER A 141 11.26 -14.31 4.93
N ILE A 142 11.20 -14.54 6.24
CA ILE A 142 10.53 -13.63 7.19
C ILE A 142 11.24 -12.28 7.24
N GLU A 143 12.57 -12.29 7.38
CA GLU A 143 13.36 -11.08 7.52
C GLU A 143 13.28 -10.22 6.25
N LEU A 144 13.46 -10.83 5.08
CA LEU A 144 13.37 -10.15 3.79
C LEU A 144 11.97 -9.60 3.52
N HIS A 145 10.92 -10.40 3.75
CA HIS A 145 9.53 -9.97 3.53
C HIS A 145 9.11 -8.81 4.44
N ARG A 146 9.58 -8.78 5.69
CA ARG A 146 9.20 -7.75 6.66
C ARG A 146 10.04 -6.50 6.56
N ASN A 147 11.36 -6.66 6.47
CA ASN A 147 12.32 -5.58 6.74
C ASN A 147 13.13 -5.17 5.49
N HIS A 148 13.21 -6.01 4.45
CA HIS A 148 14.04 -5.75 3.27
C HIS A 148 13.28 -5.93 1.95
N ARG A 149 12.20 -5.16 1.80
CA ARG A 149 11.32 -5.19 0.61
C ARG A 149 12.05 -4.77 -0.67
N ASP A 150 13.02 -3.89 -0.54
CA ASP A 150 13.96 -3.49 -1.58
C ASP A 150 14.74 -4.69 -2.13
N LEU A 151 15.32 -5.52 -1.25
CA LEU A 151 16.06 -6.72 -1.66
C LEU A 151 15.15 -7.77 -2.30
N VAL A 152 13.94 -7.95 -1.78
CA VAL A 152 12.94 -8.84 -2.38
C VAL A 152 12.59 -8.39 -3.81
N LYS A 153 12.44 -7.07 -4.03
CA LYS A 153 12.19 -6.55 -5.36
C LYS A 153 13.40 -6.72 -6.29
N GLU A 154 14.60 -6.40 -5.82
CA GLU A 154 15.82 -6.42 -6.63
C GLU A 154 16.26 -7.84 -7.02
N TYR A 155 16.35 -8.74 -6.04
CA TYR A 155 16.92 -10.08 -6.23
C TYR A 155 15.89 -11.15 -6.56
N LEU A 156 14.65 -10.99 -6.08
CA LEU A 156 13.58 -11.98 -6.30
C LEU A 156 12.58 -11.53 -7.37
N GLY A 157 12.63 -10.27 -7.80
CA GLY A 157 11.71 -9.72 -8.80
C GLY A 157 10.26 -9.67 -8.31
N LEU A 158 10.02 -9.71 -7.00
CA LEU A 158 8.67 -9.74 -6.44
C LEU A 158 8.22 -8.32 -6.07
N PRO A 159 7.20 -7.76 -6.75
CA PRO A 159 6.66 -6.45 -6.42
C PRO A 159 5.88 -6.51 -5.11
N PHE A 160 5.81 -5.42 -4.34
CA PHE A 160 4.95 -5.31 -3.16
C PHE A 160 3.66 -4.56 -3.48
N ASP A 161 2.66 -4.76 -2.63
CA ASP A 161 1.42 -4.00 -2.66
C ASP A 161 1.69 -2.51 -2.50
N THR A 162 1.24 -1.75 -3.50
CA THR A 162 1.32 -0.29 -3.47
C THR A 162 0.26 0.29 -2.54
N GLY A 163 -0.72 -0.54 -2.14
CA GLY A 163 -1.83 -0.18 -1.27
C GLY A 163 -2.79 0.79 -1.94
N GLN A 164 -2.87 0.76 -3.27
CA GLN A 164 -3.75 1.62 -4.05
C GLN A 164 -5.14 1.01 -4.25
N VAL A 165 -5.27 -0.31 -4.19
CA VAL A 165 -6.58 -1.01 -4.19
C VAL A 165 -6.98 -1.27 -2.75
N VAL A 166 -8.03 -0.59 -2.29
CA VAL A 166 -8.43 -0.59 -0.88
C VAL A 166 -9.90 -0.94 -0.72
N SER A 167 -10.28 -1.48 0.44
CA SER A 167 -11.69 -1.70 0.77
C SER A 167 -12.44 -0.38 0.92
N LEU A 168 -13.77 -0.41 0.78
CA LEU A 168 -14.62 0.78 1.00
C LEU A 168 -14.36 1.45 2.35
N LYS A 169 -14.21 0.65 3.42
CA LYS A 169 -13.91 1.15 4.76
C LYS A 169 -12.57 1.91 4.78
N ARG A 170 -11.52 1.28 4.27
CA ARG A 170 -10.19 1.89 4.23
C ARG A 170 -10.17 3.15 3.36
N PHE A 171 -10.89 3.17 2.25
CA PHE A 171 -11.05 4.36 1.42
C PHE A 171 -11.67 5.53 2.21
N VAL A 172 -12.76 5.27 2.95
CA VAL A 172 -13.40 6.28 3.81
C VAL A 172 -12.45 6.76 4.91
N ASP A 173 -11.72 5.84 5.55
CA ASP A 173 -10.73 6.18 6.59
C ASP A 173 -9.60 7.07 6.02
N GLU A 174 -9.03 6.71 4.86
CA GLU A 174 -7.99 7.49 4.18
C GLU A 174 -8.51 8.87 3.74
N TYR A 175 -9.73 8.94 3.18
CA TYR A 175 -10.37 10.20 2.80
C TYR A 175 -10.57 11.13 4.00
N ASN A 176 -11.07 10.60 5.11
CA ASN A 176 -11.31 11.35 6.34
C ASN A 176 -10.01 11.79 7.04
N ASN A 177 -8.91 11.04 6.89
CA ASN A 177 -7.61 11.39 7.47
C ASN A 177 -6.85 12.44 6.65
N ALA A 178 -6.94 12.39 5.31
CA ALA A 178 -6.33 13.39 4.42
C ALA A 178 -6.82 14.83 4.68
N ALA A 179 -7.96 14.95 5.36
CA ALA A 179 -8.62 16.19 5.73
C ALA A 179 -7.97 16.98 6.89
N GLN A 180 -6.98 16.42 7.61
CA GLN A 180 -6.38 16.98 8.83
C GLN A 180 -7.39 17.64 9.81
N GLY A 181 -8.60 17.08 9.94
CA GLY A 181 -9.65 17.58 10.83
C GLY A 181 -10.46 18.78 10.33
N ILE A 182 -10.10 19.42 9.22
CA ILE A 182 -10.79 20.60 8.65
C ILE A 182 -11.76 20.23 7.52
N ALA A 183 -11.47 19.15 6.77
CA ALA A 183 -12.32 18.79 5.64
C ALA A 183 -13.60 18.02 6.04
N THR A 184 -14.60 18.15 5.16
CA THR A 184 -15.91 17.50 5.24
C THR A 184 -15.76 15.98 5.26
N LYS A 185 -15.87 15.37 6.44
CA LYS A 185 -15.91 13.92 6.58
C LYS A 185 -16.99 13.33 5.67
N ILE A 186 -16.67 12.25 4.96
CA ILE A 186 -17.56 11.68 3.95
C ILE A 186 -18.60 10.70 4.53
N ASP A 187 -18.37 10.24 5.76
CA ASP A 187 -19.21 9.30 6.51
C ASP A 187 -20.29 9.97 7.36
N ASN A 188 -20.49 11.29 7.23
CA ASN A 188 -21.66 11.96 7.78
C ASN A 188 -22.96 11.49 7.11
N LYS A 189 -24.12 11.77 7.70
CA LYS A 189 -25.42 11.28 7.23
C LYS A 189 -25.70 11.63 5.76
N PHE A 190 -26.13 10.66 4.96
CA PHE A 190 -26.59 10.87 3.59
C PHE A 190 -28.02 11.46 3.59
N LEU A 191 -28.26 12.51 2.80
CA LEU A 191 -29.53 13.26 2.79
C LEU A 191 -29.87 13.76 1.38
N HIS A 192 -31.17 13.87 1.09
CA HIS A 192 -31.74 14.27 -0.21
C HIS A 192 -31.30 13.29 -1.32
N ARG A 193 -30.97 13.74 -2.54
CA ARG A 193 -30.40 12.90 -3.63
C ARG A 193 -31.10 11.56 -3.90
N GLU A 194 -32.35 11.35 -3.47
CA GLU A 194 -33.00 10.04 -3.55
C GLU A 194 -33.27 9.68 -5.02
N GLU A 195 -33.58 10.67 -5.86
CA GLU A 195 -33.74 10.48 -7.30
C GLU A 195 -32.43 10.05 -7.98
N GLU A 196 -31.31 10.71 -7.67
CA GLU A 196 -30.00 10.32 -8.22
C GLU A 196 -29.51 8.99 -7.66
N LYS A 197 -29.81 8.68 -6.39
CA LYS A 197 -29.51 7.40 -5.74
C LYS A 197 -30.20 6.26 -6.48
N GLU A 198 -31.51 6.36 -6.68
CA GLU A 198 -32.30 5.34 -7.39
C GLU A 198 -31.93 5.25 -8.87
N LYS A 199 -31.66 6.38 -9.53
CA LYS A 199 -31.15 6.38 -10.91
C LYS A 199 -29.82 5.64 -11.02
N LEU A 200 -28.86 5.95 -10.15
CA LEU A 200 -27.55 5.30 -10.15
C LEU A 200 -27.67 3.80 -9.84
N ARG A 201 -28.50 3.42 -8.86
CA ARG A 201 -28.79 2.02 -8.53
C ARG A 201 -29.34 1.24 -9.73
N ASN A 202 -30.30 1.82 -10.46
CA ASN A 202 -30.86 1.20 -11.67
C ASN A 202 -29.83 1.04 -12.79
N ILE A 203 -28.95 2.03 -12.98
CA ILE A 203 -27.87 1.97 -13.97
C ILE A 203 -26.85 0.89 -13.59
N ILE A 204 -26.43 0.82 -12.33
CA ILE A 204 -25.47 -0.19 -11.85
C ILE A 204 -25.98 -1.60 -12.10
N ASN A 205 -27.27 -1.86 -11.97
CA ASN A 205 -27.82 -3.20 -12.25
C ASN A 205 -27.68 -3.60 -13.72
N ASN A 206 -27.83 -2.66 -14.65
CA ASN A 206 -27.93 -2.94 -16.09
C ASN A 206 -26.66 -2.65 -16.89
N ASN A 207 -25.71 -1.92 -16.31
CA ASN A 207 -24.52 -1.42 -17.00
C ASN A 207 -23.24 -1.76 -16.22
N SER A 208 -22.14 -1.85 -16.95
CA SER A 208 -20.82 -2.20 -16.39
C SER A 208 -19.92 -1.01 -16.17
N PHE A 209 -20.16 0.13 -16.82
CA PHE A 209 -19.29 1.30 -16.73
C PHE A 209 -20.11 2.58 -16.58
N ILE A 210 -19.81 3.37 -15.55
CA ILE A 210 -20.63 4.49 -15.13
C ILE A 210 -19.74 5.67 -14.78
N ILE A 211 -20.09 6.86 -15.28
CA ILE A 211 -19.40 8.11 -15.00
C ILE A 211 -20.35 9.03 -14.22
N LEU A 212 -19.96 9.39 -13.00
CA LEU A 212 -20.58 10.44 -12.22
C LEU A 212 -19.84 11.75 -12.48
N THR A 213 -20.52 12.73 -13.04
CA THR A 213 -19.92 14.05 -13.34
C THR A 213 -20.68 15.18 -12.65
N GLY A 214 -20.00 16.31 -12.47
CA GLY A 214 -20.54 17.50 -11.82
C GLY A 214 -19.45 18.33 -11.16
N SER A 215 -19.80 19.52 -10.68
CA SER A 215 -18.83 20.48 -10.16
C SER A 215 -18.06 19.95 -8.93
N PRO A 216 -16.86 20.48 -8.64
CA PRO A 216 -16.10 20.11 -7.46
C PRO A 216 -16.90 20.30 -6.15
N GLY A 217 -16.90 19.30 -5.27
CA GLY A 217 -17.58 19.38 -3.97
C GLY A 217 -19.09 19.08 -3.99
N VAL A 218 -19.71 18.83 -5.15
CA VAL A 218 -21.16 18.60 -5.29
C VAL A 218 -21.69 17.31 -4.64
N GLY A 219 -20.80 16.39 -4.23
CA GLY A 219 -21.15 15.15 -3.52
C GLY A 219 -21.04 13.84 -4.32
N LYS A 220 -20.35 13.83 -5.46
CA LYS A 220 -20.17 12.63 -6.32
C LYS A 220 -19.68 11.40 -5.56
N THR A 221 -18.57 11.55 -4.84
CA THR A 221 -17.94 10.47 -4.05
C THR A 221 -18.90 9.92 -3.02
N LYS A 222 -19.64 10.80 -2.34
CA LYS A 222 -20.59 10.41 -1.29
C LYS A 222 -21.78 9.62 -1.87
N LEU A 223 -22.34 10.07 -3.00
CA LEU A 223 -23.40 9.34 -3.71
C LEU A 223 -22.92 7.95 -4.16
N ALA A 224 -21.72 7.86 -4.75
CA ALA A 224 -21.16 6.60 -5.19
C ALA A 224 -21.01 5.61 -4.02
N LEU A 225 -20.37 6.03 -2.93
CA LEU A 225 -20.15 5.18 -1.77
C LEU A 225 -21.47 4.71 -1.14
N GLU A 226 -22.48 5.57 -1.06
CA GLU A 226 -23.80 5.22 -0.55
C GLU A 226 -24.47 4.15 -1.41
N VAL A 227 -24.45 4.30 -2.74
CA VAL A 227 -25.06 3.32 -3.65
C VAL A 227 -24.27 2.02 -3.69
N ILE A 228 -22.93 2.08 -3.65
CA ILE A 228 -22.09 0.88 -3.61
C ILE A 228 -22.37 0.06 -2.36
N LYS A 229 -22.47 0.70 -1.19
CA LYS A 229 -22.81 -0.01 0.07
C LYS A 229 -24.13 -0.77 -0.07
N GLY A 230 -25.19 -0.09 -0.50
CA GLY A 230 -26.49 -0.74 -0.72
C GLY A 230 -26.45 -1.85 -1.78
N PHE A 231 -25.68 -1.65 -2.86
CA PHE A 231 -25.52 -2.67 -3.90
C PHE A 231 -24.85 -3.95 -3.37
N ILE A 232 -23.81 -3.84 -2.56
CA ILE A 232 -23.10 -5.00 -2.00
C ILE A 232 -23.95 -5.71 -0.93
N GLU A 233 -24.73 -4.96 -0.14
CA GLU A 233 -25.69 -5.54 0.80
C GLU A 233 -26.82 -6.32 0.08
N GLU A 234 -27.23 -5.87 -1.10
CA GLU A 234 -28.25 -6.53 -1.93
C GLU A 234 -27.69 -7.70 -2.76
N LYS A 235 -26.43 -7.60 -3.22
CA LYS A 235 -25.75 -8.56 -4.10
C LYS A 235 -24.56 -9.19 -3.38
N ASN A 236 -24.84 -10.20 -2.56
CA ASN A 236 -23.85 -10.94 -1.77
C ASN A 236 -22.78 -11.67 -2.60
N ASP A 237 -22.93 -11.76 -3.92
CA ASP A 237 -21.95 -12.35 -4.83
C ASP A 237 -20.92 -11.34 -5.37
N PHE A 238 -21.08 -10.05 -5.05
CA PHE A 238 -20.15 -8.98 -5.41
C PHE A 238 -19.30 -8.54 -4.23
N ASP A 239 -18.01 -8.33 -4.48
CA ASP A 239 -17.11 -7.58 -3.60
C ASP A 239 -16.85 -6.17 -4.15
N ALA A 240 -16.50 -5.21 -3.30
CA ALA A 240 -16.22 -3.84 -3.72
C ALA A 240 -14.85 -3.32 -3.27
N TYR A 241 -14.12 -2.72 -4.21
CA TYR A 241 -12.84 -2.04 -3.98
C TYR A 241 -12.86 -0.61 -4.50
N CYS A 242 -12.04 0.23 -3.89
CA CYS A 242 -11.81 1.60 -4.31
C CYS A 242 -10.35 1.79 -4.73
N ILE A 243 -10.12 2.71 -5.67
CA ILE A 243 -8.78 3.17 -6.02
C ILE A 243 -8.41 4.39 -5.19
N SER A 244 -7.50 4.20 -4.23
CA SER A 244 -6.79 5.26 -3.51
C SER A 244 -5.48 5.53 -4.24
N TYR A 245 -5.55 6.35 -5.30
CA TYR A 245 -4.42 6.53 -6.23
C TYR A 245 -3.23 7.25 -5.56
N LYS A 246 -2.03 6.69 -5.70
CA LYS A 246 -0.78 7.14 -5.05
C LYS A 246 0.33 7.45 -6.05
N SER A 247 -0.01 7.79 -7.30
CA SER A 247 0.96 8.09 -8.37
C SER A 247 1.94 6.93 -8.65
N SER A 248 1.44 5.70 -8.55
CA SER A 248 2.23 4.47 -8.75
C SER A 248 1.54 3.57 -9.79
N PRO A 249 2.26 2.69 -10.51
CA PRO A 249 1.64 1.67 -11.36
C PRO A 249 0.57 0.88 -10.59
N LEU A 250 -0.55 0.59 -11.26
CA LEU A 250 -1.77 0.04 -10.66
C LEU A 250 -2.17 -1.32 -11.27
N LEU A 251 -1.68 -1.64 -12.46
CA LEU A 251 -2.13 -2.83 -13.20
C LEU A 251 -1.92 -4.14 -12.42
N GLU A 252 -0.77 -4.32 -11.78
CA GLU A 252 -0.46 -5.53 -11.00
C GLU A 252 -1.36 -5.65 -9.76
N ASP A 253 -1.60 -4.54 -9.05
CA ASP A 253 -2.51 -4.48 -7.91
C ASP A 253 -3.93 -4.88 -8.32
N LEU A 254 -4.43 -4.40 -9.46
CA LEU A 254 -5.76 -4.77 -9.95
C LEU A 254 -5.89 -6.28 -10.17
N TYR A 255 -4.93 -6.92 -10.85
CA TYR A 255 -4.96 -8.37 -11.06
C TYR A 255 -4.83 -9.17 -9.78
N GLN A 256 -4.18 -8.63 -8.75
CA GLN A 256 -4.07 -9.29 -7.45
C GLN A 256 -5.37 -9.26 -6.65
N TYR A 257 -6.05 -8.12 -6.63
CA TYR A 257 -7.23 -7.92 -5.80
C TYR A 257 -8.53 -8.40 -6.47
N LEU A 258 -8.59 -8.36 -7.79
CA LEU A 258 -9.79 -8.66 -8.56
C LEU A 258 -9.60 -9.92 -9.39
N ASP A 259 -9.94 -11.07 -8.82
CA ASP A 259 -9.98 -12.37 -9.50
C ASP A 259 -10.87 -12.31 -10.75
N GLN A 260 -10.41 -12.86 -11.87
CA GLN A 260 -11.17 -12.86 -13.12
C GLN A 260 -12.43 -13.73 -13.05
N ASN A 261 -12.53 -14.65 -12.08
CA ASN A 261 -13.64 -15.57 -11.94
C ASN A 261 -14.73 -15.10 -10.96
N LYS A 262 -14.54 -13.94 -10.31
CA LYS A 262 -15.46 -13.39 -9.31
C LYS A 262 -16.05 -12.05 -9.74
N ASN A 263 -17.17 -11.70 -9.13
CA ASN A 263 -17.89 -10.46 -9.42
C ASN A 263 -17.37 -9.31 -8.54
N TYR A 264 -17.09 -8.17 -9.14
CA TYR A 264 -16.54 -7.01 -8.45
C TYR A 264 -17.20 -5.70 -8.87
N LEU A 265 -17.30 -4.77 -7.91
CA LEU A 265 -17.53 -3.36 -8.16
C LEU A 265 -16.24 -2.58 -7.84
N LEU A 266 -15.68 -1.91 -8.85
CA LEU A 266 -14.53 -1.04 -8.71
C LEU A 266 -14.94 0.43 -8.72
N PHE A 267 -14.61 1.14 -7.65
CA PHE A 267 -14.85 2.58 -7.52
C PHE A 267 -13.57 3.38 -7.76
N ILE A 268 -13.65 4.38 -8.62
CA ILE A 268 -12.53 5.24 -9.02
C ILE A 268 -12.94 6.69 -8.78
N ASP A 269 -12.38 7.31 -7.76
CA ASP A 269 -12.71 8.69 -7.39
C ASP A 269 -11.79 9.71 -8.09
N ASP A 270 -12.37 10.84 -8.50
CA ASP A 270 -11.68 11.99 -9.12
C ASP A 270 -10.72 11.54 -10.25
N ALA A 271 -11.21 10.74 -11.20
CA ALA A 271 -10.40 10.10 -12.25
C ALA A 271 -9.56 11.06 -13.11
N ASN A 272 -9.97 12.34 -13.19
CA ASN A 272 -9.17 13.40 -13.78
C ASN A 272 -7.84 13.70 -13.03
N ARG A 273 -7.56 13.04 -11.91
CA ARG A 273 -6.30 13.09 -11.16
C ARG A 273 -5.43 11.84 -11.35
N ILE A 274 -5.91 10.85 -12.10
CA ILE A 274 -5.22 9.58 -12.32
C ILE A 274 -4.57 9.62 -13.70
N ASP A 275 -3.27 9.85 -13.73
CA ASP A 275 -2.44 9.77 -14.95
C ASP A 275 -2.29 8.34 -15.46
N ALA A 276 -2.39 7.33 -14.58
CA ALA A 276 -2.37 5.92 -14.93
C ALA A 276 -3.74 5.33 -15.38
N PHE A 277 -4.71 6.14 -15.81
CA PHE A 277 -6.06 5.66 -16.15
C PHE A 277 -6.06 4.60 -17.27
N GLU A 278 -5.09 4.65 -18.20
CA GLU A 278 -4.93 3.65 -19.25
C GLU A 278 -4.65 2.24 -18.70
N GLN A 279 -4.02 2.12 -17.53
CA GLN A 279 -3.83 0.81 -16.88
C GLN A 279 -5.15 0.24 -16.37
N ILE A 280 -6.03 1.10 -15.85
CA ILE A 280 -7.39 0.72 -15.45
C ILE A 280 -8.19 0.29 -16.67
N SER A 281 -8.17 1.10 -17.74
CA SER A 281 -8.84 0.76 -19.01
C SER A 281 -8.34 -0.58 -19.55
N GLY A 282 -7.03 -0.79 -19.60
CA GLY A 282 -6.42 -2.07 -20.01
C GLY A 282 -6.87 -3.26 -19.17
N PHE A 283 -6.96 -3.10 -17.85
CA PHE A 283 -7.51 -4.13 -16.95
C PHE A 283 -8.99 -4.41 -17.23
N CYS A 284 -9.80 -3.38 -17.44
CA CYS A 284 -11.23 -3.52 -17.74
C CYS A 284 -11.51 -4.25 -19.06
N LYS A 285 -10.59 -4.21 -20.03
CA LYS A 285 -10.67 -4.94 -21.31
C LYS A 285 -10.31 -6.41 -21.21
N ALA A 286 -9.64 -6.82 -20.12
CA ALA A 286 -9.20 -8.20 -19.99
C ALA A 286 -10.39 -9.15 -19.95
N SER A 287 -10.26 -10.29 -20.65
CA SER A 287 -11.27 -11.36 -20.59
C SER A 287 -11.43 -11.84 -19.16
N ARG A 288 -12.67 -12.00 -18.71
CA ARG A 288 -13.01 -12.46 -17.36
C ARG A 288 -14.34 -13.21 -17.36
N GLU A 289 -14.47 -14.20 -16.48
CA GLU A 289 -15.71 -14.96 -16.29
C GLU A 289 -16.70 -14.23 -15.38
N GLY A 290 -16.17 -13.60 -14.32
CA GLY A 290 -16.94 -12.79 -13.38
C GLY A 290 -17.23 -11.38 -13.88
N GLN A 291 -18.32 -10.79 -13.42
CA GLN A 291 -18.76 -9.46 -13.80
C GLN A 291 -17.91 -8.36 -13.15
N LEU A 292 -17.48 -7.38 -13.93
CA LEU A 292 -16.86 -6.16 -13.42
C LEU A 292 -17.79 -4.97 -13.65
N LYS A 293 -18.16 -4.29 -12.56
CA LYS A 293 -18.85 -2.99 -12.60
C LYS A 293 -17.89 -1.90 -12.17
N VAL A 294 -17.86 -0.79 -12.89
CA VAL A 294 -16.95 0.33 -12.65
C VAL A 294 -17.75 1.61 -12.49
N ILE A 295 -17.52 2.31 -11.38
CA ILE A 295 -18.07 3.64 -11.13
C ILE A 295 -16.90 4.61 -11.04
N VAL A 296 -16.93 5.63 -11.90
CA VAL A 296 -15.90 6.66 -11.98
C VAL A 296 -16.52 7.99 -11.59
N THR A 297 -15.87 8.76 -10.70
CA THR A 297 -16.24 10.18 -10.52
C THR A 297 -15.27 11.06 -11.31
N VAL A 298 -15.80 12.10 -11.94
CA VAL A 298 -15.03 13.08 -12.70
C VAL A 298 -15.61 14.47 -12.48
N ARG A 299 -14.76 15.49 -12.56
CA ARG A 299 -15.21 16.89 -12.53
C ARG A 299 -15.76 17.28 -13.90
N ASP A 300 -16.76 18.15 -13.89
CA ASP A 300 -17.39 18.69 -15.11
C ASP A 300 -16.37 19.18 -16.15
N TYR A 301 -15.36 19.95 -15.75
CA TYR A 301 -14.33 20.46 -16.66
C TYR A 301 -13.47 19.38 -17.34
N ALA A 302 -13.38 18.18 -16.75
CA ALA A 302 -12.57 17.06 -17.24
C ALA A 302 -13.42 15.92 -17.82
N TYR A 303 -14.74 16.09 -17.86
CA TYR A 303 -15.68 15.06 -18.28
C TYR A 303 -15.39 14.57 -19.70
N SER A 304 -15.26 15.49 -20.66
CA SER A 304 -15.04 15.13 -22.07
C SER A 304 -13.76 14.31 -22.30
N GLU A 305 -12.69 14.59 -21.54
CA GLU A 305 -11.43 13.84 -21.63
C GLU A 305 -11.59 12.41 -21.10
N ILE A 306 -12.21 12.25 -19.93
CA ILE A 306 -12.43 10.93 -19.33
C ILE A 306 -13.47 10.12 -20.11
N GLU A 307 -14.54 10.76 -20.59
CA GLU A 307 -15.56 10.12 -21.44
C GLU A 307 -14.92 9.51 -22.68
N LEU A 308 -14.04 10.26 -23.37
CA LEU A 308 -13.32 9.78 -24.54
C LEU A 308 -12.50 8.52 -24.24
N ARG A 309 -11.83 8.47 -23.09
CA ARG A 309 -11.05 7.29 -22.63
C ARG A 309 -11.93 6.10 -22.23
N CYS A 310 -13.22 6.32 -21.99
CA CYS A 310 -14.16 5.30 -21.58
C CYS A 310 -15.11 4.85 -22.68
N LEU A 311 -15.11 5.47 -23.87
CA LEU A 311 -16.11 5.26 -24.92
C LEU A 311 -16.33 3.79 -25.28
N GLU A 312 -15.26 3.00 -25.36
CA GLU A 312 -15.32 1.58 -25.71
C GLU A 312 -16.11 0.73 -24.70
N PHE A 313 -16.31 1.22 -23.48
CA PHE A 313 -17.09 0.55 -22.43
C PHE A 313 -18.57 0.95 -22.44
N ASN A 314 -19.02 1.75 -23.41
CA ASN A 314 -20.38 2.31 -23.50
C ASN A 314 -20.86 2.92 -22.15
N PRO A 315 -20.12 3.91 -21.62
CA PRO A 315 -20.32 4.40 -20.27
C PRO A 315 -21.67 5.09 -20.14
N GLN A 316 -22.36 4.86 -19.02
CA GLN A 316 -23.56 5.62 -18.66
C GLN A 316 -23.18 6.81 -17.80
N THR A 317 -23.69 7.99 -18.14
CA THR A 317 -23.38 9.21 -17.40
C THR A 317 -24.51 9.62 -16.47
N VAL A 318 -24.17 9.94 -15.24
CA VAL A 318 -25.07 10.60 -14.27
C VAL A 318 -24.46 11.96 -13.91
N VAL A 319 -25.19 13.02 -14.23
CA VAL A 319 -24.80 14.39 -13.91
C VAL A 319 -25.40 14.77 -12.55
N LEU A 320 -24.56 15.23 -11.63
CA LEU A 320 -24.98 15.77 -10.34
C LEU A 320 -24.99 17.29 -10.41
N ASN A 321 -26.18 17.86 -10.22
CA ASN A 321 -26.35 19.31 -10.12
C ASN A 321 -26.15 19.80 -8.69
N LYS A 322 -26.01 21.11 -8.52
CA LYS A 322 -26.03 21.78 -7.21
C LYS A 322 -27.33 21.48 -6.46
N PHE A 323 -27.22 21.44 -5.13
CA PHE A 323 -28.40 21.39 -4.27
C PHE A 323 -29.14 22.72 -4.30
N ASN A 324 -30.45 22.67 -4.09
CA ASN A 324 -31.22 23.87 -3.83
C ASN A 324 -31.04 24.35 -2.37
N ASP A 325 -31.49 25.57 -2.07
CA ASP A 325 -31.35 26.19 -0.75
C ASP A 325 -31.97 25.35 0.38
N GLU A 326 -33.13 24.74 0.13
CA GLU A 326 -33.87 23.94 1.10
C GLU A 326 -33.12 22.65 1.46
N GLU A 327 -32.49 22.03 0.47
CA GLU A 327 -31.64 20.85 0.65
C GLU A 327 -30.34 21.21 1.39
N ILE A 328 -29.70 22.34 1.06
CA ILE A 328 -28.53 22.83 1.81
C ILE A 328 -28.91 23.06 3.28
N VAL A 329 -30.04 23.70 3.55
CA VAL A 329 -30.56 23.87 4.90
C VAL A 329 -30.81 22.52 5.58
N GLY A 330 -31.36 21.54 4.87
CA GLY A 330 -31.56 20.17 5.38
C GLY A 330 -30.24 19.51 5.80
N ILE A 331 -29.19 19.65 4.99
CA ILE A 331 -27.86 19.11 5.26
C ILE A 331 -27.28 19.73 6.53
N ILE A 332 -27.23 21.06 6.65
CA ILE A 332 -26.58 21.75 7.79
C ILE A 332 -27.38 21.66 9.09
N LYS A 333 -28.67 21.36 9.02
CA LYS A 333 -29.53 21.06 10.18
C LYS A 333 -29.33 19.66 10.76
N SER A 334 -28.67 18.75 10.03
CA SER A 334 -28.48 17.36 10.45
C SER A 334 -27.76 17.27 11.80
N GLU A 335 -27.86 16.13 12.49
CA GLU A 335 -27.22 15.94 13.80
C GLU A 335 -25.69 16.10 13.77
N ASP A 336 -25.08 15.93 12.59
CA ASP A 336 -23.64 16.09 12.38
C ASP A 336 -23.18 17.55 12.49
N PHE A 337 -24.07 18.52 12.18
CA PHE A 337 -23.73 19.94 12.08
C PHE A 337 -24.60 20.84 12.97
N GLY A 338 -25.90 20.53 13.10
CA GLY A 338 -26.77 21.13 14.09
C GLY A 338 -27.03 22.63 13.95
N ILE A 339 -26.88 23.23 12.75
CA ILE A 339 -27.13 24.66 12.53
C ILE A 339 -28.64 24.92 12.45
N ILE A 340 -29.24 25.41 13.55
CA ILE A 340 -30.69 25.64 13.62
C ILE A 340 -31.11 27.11 13.45
N ASN A 341 -30.22 28.05 13.74
CA ASN A 341 -30.47 29.49 13.62
C ASN A 341 -30.59 29.92 12.16
N SER A 342 -31.72 30.58 11.84
CA SER A 342 -32.06 31.00 10.49
C SER A 342 -31.11 32.03 9.89
N ARG A 343 -30.44 32.86 10.70
CA ARG A 343 -29.44 33.83 10.20
C ARG A 343 -28.21 33.10 9.69
N TYR A 344 -27.71 32.14 10.46
CA TYR A 344 -26.57 31.29 10.05
C TYR A 344 -26.93 30.46 8.83
N GLN A 345 -28.12 29.84 8.80
CA GLN A 345 -28.58 29.08 7.64
C GLN A 345 -28.59 29.94 6.37
N LYS A 346 -29.16 31.15 6.43
CA LYS A 346 -29.23 32.05 5.27
C LYS A 346 -27.85 32.43 4.76
N GLU A 347 -26.91 32.69 5.66
CA GLU A 347 -25.55 33.08 5.29
C GLU A 347 -24.76 31.90 4.69
N ILE A 348 -24.88 30.72 5.30
CA ILE A 348 -24.24 29.50 4.80
C ILE A 348 -24.79 29.11 3.42
N VAL A 349 -26.11 29.19 3.22
CA VAL A 349 -26.75 28.95 1.92
C VAL A 349 -26.19 29.90 0.86
N ARG A 350 -26.09 31.20 1.19
CA ARG A 350 -25.54 32.23 0.29
C ARG A 350 -24.10 31.92 -0.13
N ILE A 351 -23.26 31.50 0.81
CA ILE A 351 -21.84 31.19 0.55
C ILE A 351 -21.70 29.87 -0.21
N ALA A 352 -22.52 28.88 0.13
CA ALA A 352 -22.48 27.56 -0.46
C ALA A 352 -22.87 27.56 -1.93
N ASP A 353 -23.86 28.38 -2.32
CA ASP A 353 -24.40 28.43 -3.68
C ASP A 353 -24.67 27.00 -4.22
N GLY A 354 -25.40 26.22 -3.41
CA GLY A 354 -25.76 24.83 -3.67
C GLY A 354 -24.62 23.79 -3.57
N ASN A 355 -23.41 24.20 -3.13
CA ASN A 355 -22.28 23.30 -2.90
C ASN A 355 -22.28 22.75 -1.47
N PRO A 356 -22.53 21.44 -1.26
CA PRO A 356 -22.66 20.87 0.08
C PRO A 356 -21.31 20.86 0.81
N ARG A 357 -20.18 20.74 0.10
CA ARG A 357 -18.85 20.77 0.73
C ARG A 357 -18.60 22.13 1.36
N ILE A 358 -18.91 23.20 0.64
CA ILE A 358 -18.77 24.59 1.14
C ILE A 358 -19.74 24.82 2.29
N ALA A 359 -21.00 24.39 2.17
CA ALA A 359 -21.99 24.50 3.24
C ALA A 359 -21.51 23.84 4.54
N ILE A 360 -20.96 22.63 4.46
CA ILE A 360 -20.42 21.93 5.61
C ILE A 360 -19.20 22.65 6.19
N MET A 361 -18.25 23.08 5.38
CA MET A 361 -17.07 23.84 5.86
C MET A 361 -17.49 25.13 6.58
N ALA A 362 -18.43 25.88 6.00
CA ALA A 362 -18.99 27.07 6.64
C ALA A 362 -19.73 26.75 7.94
N SER A 363 -20.42 25.61 8.01
CA SER A 363 -21.10 25.16 9.22
C SER A 363 -20.11 24.82 10.33
N LEU A 364 -19.04 24.10 10.02
CA LEU A 364 -17.97 23.78 10.98
C LEU A 364 -17.28 25.05 11.50
N LEU A 365 -16.99 26.00 10.61
CA LEU A 365 -16.39 27.30 10.98
C LEU A 365 -17.33 28.11 11.89
N ALA A 366 -18.62 28.15 11.58
CA ALA A 366 -19.61 28.84 12.40
C ALA A 366 -19.72 28.24 13.81
N LEU A 367 -19.65 26.91 13.94
CA LEU A 367 -19.67 26.23 15.24
C LEU A 367 -18.42 26.50 16.07
N GLU A 368 -17.25 26.57 15.42
CA GLU A 368 -15.98 26.84 16.08
C GLU A 368 -15.89 28.29 16.56
N GLN A 369 -16.22 29.25 15.70
CA GLN A 369 -16.03 30.67 15.99
C GLN A 369 -17.21 31.32 16.72
N GLN A 370 -18.40 30.70 16.68
CA GLN A 370 -19.64 31.22 17.27
C GLN A 370 -19.99 32.66 16.85
N ASN A 371 -19.51 33.08 15.69
CA ASN A 371 -19.71 34.39 15.12
C ASN A 371 -20.14 34.24 13.67
N ILE A 372 -21.20 34.92 13.26
CA ILE A 372 -21.67 34.91 11.88
C ILE A 372 -20.75 35.76 10.98
N ASP A 373 -20.09 36.77 11.53
CA ASP A 373 -19.22 37.68 10.79
C ASP A 373 -17.98 36.97 10.27
N SER A 374 -17.56 35.86 10.91
CA SER A 374 -16.44 35.06 10.41
C SER A 374 -16.72 34.34 9.10
N LEU A 375 -17.99 34.21 8.72
CA LEU A 375 -18.39 33.67 7.42
C LEU A 375 -18.15 34.67 6.28
N SER A 376 -17.95 35.96 6.59
CA SER A 376 -17.64 36.99 5.58
C SER A 376 -16.19 36.96 5.09
N ASP A 377 -15.25 36.47 5.90
CA ASP A 377 -13.82 36.35 5.58
C ASP A 377 -13.45 35.06 4.81
N VAL A 378 -14.39 34.12 4.62
CA VAL A 378 -14.13 32.82 3.95
C VAL A 378 -13.85 32.96 2.44
N SER A 379 -13.88 34.18 1.91
CA SER A 379 -13.47 34.50 0.54
C SER A 379 -11.95 34.62 0.36
N LEU A 380 -11.14 34.61 1.44
CA LEU A 380 -9.68 34.77 1.38
C LEU A 380 -8.99 33.83 2.39
N ASP A 381 -8.23 32.85 1.88
CA ASP A 381 -7.23 32.01 2.54
C ASP A 381 -7.58 31.34 3.89
N ALA A 382 -7.78 30.01 3.87
CA ALA A 382 -8.01 29.19 5.05
C ALA A 382 -6.75 29.07 5.95
N PRO A 383 -6.76 29.52 7.22
CA PRO A 383 -5.66 29.26 8.15
C PRO A 383 -5.88 27.94 8.92
N SER A 384 -4.76 27.29 9.25
CA SER A 384 -4.65 26.09 10.09
C SER A 384 -5.10 26.34 11.54
N LEU A 385 -6.13 25.64 12.03
CA LEU A 385 -6.59 25.77 13.43
C LEU A 385 -7.02 24.42 14.04
N GLY A 386 -6.69 24.24 15.32
CA GLY A 386 -6.79 22.99 16.08
C GLY A 386 -8.05 22.91 16.97
N TYR A 387 -8.59 21.70 17.08
CA TYR A 387 -9.91 21.41 17.64
C TYR A 387 -9.98 21.45 19.18
N ASN A 388 -11.01 22.13 19.71
CA ASN A 388 -11.42 22.03 21.12
C ASN A 388 -12.87 21.46 21.18
N GLN A 389 -13.05 20.28 21.77
CA GLN A 389 -14.36 19.64 21.90
C GLN A 389 -15.13 20.20 23.10
N GLY A 390 -16.14 21.02 22.83
CA GLY A 390 -17.17 21.41 23.79
C GLY A 390 -18.51 21.64 23.09
N LYS A 391 -19.40 20.64 23.08
CA LYS A 391 -20.77 20.79 22.56
C LYS A 391 -21.54 21.81 23.40
N LYS A 392 -21.64 23.05 22.91
CA LYS A 392 -22.66 24.02 23.33
C LYS A 392 -23.68 24.16 22.20
N ARG A 393 -24.86 23.57 22.39
CA ARG A 393 -26.04 23.74 21.52
C ARG A 393 -26.71 25.07 21.87
N ALA A 394 -26.48 26.11 21.06
CA ALA A 394 -27.30 27.33 21.00
C ALA A 394 -26.98 28.19 19.76
N ILE A 395 -26.69 27.57 18.61
CA ILE A 395 -26.63 28.19 17.28
C ILE A 395 -27.44 27.31 16.34
#